data_AF-A0A4Y9RE82-F1
#
_entry.id   AF-A0A4Y9RE82-F1
#
_cell.length_a   1.000
_cell.length_b   1.000
_cell.length_c   1.000
_cell.angle_alpha   90.00
_cell.angle_beta   90.00
_cell.angle_gamma   90.00
#
_symmetry.space_group_name_H-M   'P 1'
#
loop_
_entity.id
_entity.type
_entity.pdbx_description
1 polymer ?
#
loop_
_entity_poly.entity_id
_entity_poly.type
_entity_poly.pdbx_seq_one_letter_code
_entity_poly.pdbx_strand_id
1 'polypeptide(L)'
;MSHRHAVNAAPPCGSGDGGEPLSRDRVEIDPATDVLAGQAYSFGQVGDAEALDDRNEEHERDATRNVSRVNMTDDPFSATASAMEPRERLRLRRTDAGLSIEQLAVRAGMAPSTIRAHENGQNGIRRPAAVKYARALATTPEWLMFGAGPEAADQAANDAAPVARMVPILGQIQAGAYLVIPDEPEPEGFVPFYDPRYNRANVYALRVVGRSMDLHYPDGATVYVVPAVEAGIREGDHVVARRERSGLWETTLKEIVLIDGKMALRPRSSDPAHQDVLRIDDGGAWPEIIAVVVGSYVPATPRTAHVLMGGGM
;
A
#
# COMPACT_ATOMS: atom_id res chain seq x y z
N MET A 1 -74.06 -34.53 23.23
CA MET A 1 -72.71 -34.92 23.69
C MET A 1 -71.86 -33.66 23.80
N SER A 2 -71.58 -33.25 25.04
CA SER A 2 -70.45 -32.45 25.59
C SER A 2 -69.85 -31.29 24.78
N HIS A 3 -70.01 -30.03 25.22
CA HIS A 3 -69.15 -29.23 26.16
C HIS A 3 -67.93 -28.59 25.44
N ARG A 4 -67.91 -27.26 25.15
CA ARG A 4 -67.55 -26.06 25.97
C ARG A 4 -66.07 -25.89 26.36
N HIS A 5 -65.56 -24.66 26.07
CA HIS A 5 -64.50 -23.85 26.78
C HIS A 5 -63.02 -24.25 26.57
N ALA A 6 -61.97 -23.41 26.65
CA ALA A 6 -61.67 -22.00 27.00
C ALA A 6 -60.28 -21.65 26.37
N VAL A 7 -59.91 -20.42 26.00
CA VAL A 7 -59.21 -19.33 26.76
C VAL A 7 -58.15 -19.76 27.80
N ASN A 8 -57.04 -19.01 27.84
CA ASN A 8 -55.91 -18.96 28.81
C ASN A 8 -54.78 -19.98 28.58
N ALA A 9 -53.52 -19.75 28.94
CA ALA A 9 -52.74 -18.58 29.35
C ALA A 9 -51.28 -19.11 29.40
N ALA A 10 -50.30 -18.22 29.31
CA ALA A 10 -48.89 -18.55 29.55
C ALA A 10 -48.67 -19.17 30.95
N PRO A 11 -47.72 -20.11 31.12
CA PRO A 11 -47.26 -20.51 32.44
C PRO A 11 -46.20 -19.52 33.00
N PRO A 12 -46.25 -19.19 34.31
CA PRO A 12 -45.24 -18.41 35.02
C PRO A 12 -44.29 -19.30 35.88
N CYS A 13 -43.39 -18.61 36.61
CA CYS A 13 -42.40 -19.08 37.60
C CYS A 13 -41.10 -19.65 37.01
N GLY A 14 -39.91 -19.25 37.46
CA GLY A 14 -39.52 -18.43 38.62
C GLY A 14 -38.20 -18.96 39.20
N SER A 15 -37.31 -18.05 39.60
CA SER A 15 -36.27 -18.13 40.67
C SER A 15 -35.46 -19.44 40.84
N GLY A 16 -34.14 -19.48 40.94
CA GLY A 16 -33.13 -18.49 41.34
C GLY A 16 -31.80 -19.25 41.60
N ASP A 17 -30.86 -18.56 42.26
CA ASP A 17 -29.46 -18.91 42.54
C ASP A 17 -28.51 -18.87 41.34
N GLY A 18 -27.40 -18.14 41.37
CA GLY A 18 -26.61 -17.66 42.51
C GLY A 18 -25.15 -18.00 42.18
N GLY A 19 -24.34 -17.00 41.86
CA GLY A 19 -22.94 -17.19 41.48
C GLY A 19 -22.25 -15.86 41.20
N GLU A 20 -21.28 -15.52 42.05
CA GLU A 20 -20.64 -14.24 42.29
C GLU A 20 -19.98 -13.55 41.08
N PRO A 21 -19.87 -12.19 41.10
CA PRO A 21 -19.06 -11.46 40.14
C PRO A 21 -17.57 -11.54 40.50
N LEU A 22 -16.76 -12.07 39.58
CA LEU A 22 -15.30 -12.09 39.74
C LEU A 22 -14.74 -10.67 39.84
N SER A 23 -13.94 -10.51 40.89
CA SER A 23 -13.17 -9.36 41.33
C SER A 23 -12.49 -8.60 40.19
N ARG A 24 -12.66 -7.27 40.21
CA ARG A 24 -11.77 -6.32 39.54
C ARG A 24 -10.53 -6.15 40.41
N ASP A 25 -9.49 -6.94 40.13
CA ASP A 25 -8.18 -6.66 40.69
C ASP A 25 -7.57 -5.48 39.94
N ARG A 26 -7.67 -4.34 40.63
CA ARG A 26 -7.09 -3.05 40.31
C ARG A 26 -5.59 -3.16 40.62
N VAL A 27 -4.74 -3.26 39.60
CA VAL A 27 -3.29 -3.09 39.79
C VAL A 27 -3.03 -1.62 40.05
N GLU A 28 -2.84 -1.27 41.32
CA GLU A 28 -2.27 0.01 41.74
C GLU A 28 -0.82 0.10 41.27
N ILE A 29 -0.52 1.10 40.44
CA ILE A 29 0.85 1.53 40.15
C ILE A 29 1.21 2.54 41.23
N ASP A 30 2.07 2.15 42.17
CA ASP A 30 2.65 3.05 43.17
C ASP A 30 3.77 3.90 42.53
N PRO A 31 3.67 5.24 42.50
CA PRO A 31 4.65 6.12 41.87
C PRO A 31 5.63 6.64 42.92
N ALA A 32 6.58 5.81 43.35
CA ALA A 32 7.74 6.30 44.09
C ALA A 32 8.85 5.25 44.10
N THR A 33 9.90 5.45 43.29
CA THR A 33 11.31 5.40 43.72
C THR A 33 12.14 5.91 42.54
N ASP A 34 12.23 7.22 42.45
CA ASP A 34 13.41 7.87 41.86
C ASP A 34 14.30 8.31 43.03
N VAL A 35 15.53 8.65 42.68
CA VAL A 35 16.61 9.32 43.39
C VAL A 35 17.73 8.44 44.01
N LEU A 36 18.90 8.64 43.39
CA LEU A 36 20.29 8.64 43.88
C LEU A 36 21.16 7.44 43.52
N ALA A 37 22.04 7.61 42.52
CA ALA A 37 23.40 8.11 42.77
C ALA A 37 24.25 8.00 41.49
N GLY A 38 24.82 9.13 41.08
CA GLY A 38 25.81 9.17 40.02
C GLY A 38 27.13 8.54 40.46
N GLN A 39 27.75 7.76 39.57
CA GLN A 39 29.19 7.60 39.52
C GLN A 39 29.66 7.62 38.07
N ALA A 40 30.56 8.57 37.81
CA ALA A 40 31.30 8.71 36.57
C ALA A 40 32.26 7.52 36.42
N TYR A 41 32.20 6.83 35.29
CA TYR A 41 33.21 5.85 34.90
C TYR A 41 34.37 6.58 34.20
N SER A 42 35.52 6.60 34.85
CA SER A 42 36.80 7.06 34.28
C SER A 42 37.29 6.04 33.26
N PHE A 43 37.46 6.45 32.00
CA PHE A 43 38.20 5.65 31.02
C PHE A 43 39.70 5.90 31.18
N GLY A 44 40.43 4.81 31.42
CA GLY A 44 41.88 4.78 31.61
C GLY A 44 42.67 5.11 30.33
N GLN A 45 43.93 5.46 30.56
CA GLN A 45 44.87 6.07 29.63
C GLN A 45 45.17 5.24 28.37
N VAL A 46 45.45 6.02 27.32
CA VAL A 46 45.99 5.61 26.02
C VAL A 46 47.38 5.01 26.19
N GLY A 47 47.60 3.83 25.62
CA GLY A 47 48.90 3.18 25.50
C GLY A 47 49.17 2.80 24.04
N ASP A 48 50.12 3.52 23.46
CA ASP A 48 51.02 3.24 22.35
C ASP A 48 50.64 2.18 21.30
N ALA A 49 50.38 2.69 20.09
CA ALA A 49 50.33 1.96 18.85
C ALA A 49 51.72 1.91 18.21
N GLU A 50 52.32 0.72 18.07
CA GLU A 50 53.29 0.44 17.00
C GLU A 50 53.27 -1.04 16.59
N ALA A 51 53.24 -1.23 15.27
CA ALA A 51 53.64 -2.40 14.48
C ALA A 51 52.82 -3.71 14.62
N LEU A 52 52.08 -4.04 13.55
CA LEU A 52 51.96 -5.36 12.89
C LEU A 52 51.04 -5.15 11.64
N ASP A 53 51.58 -4.83 10.46
CA ASP A 53 52.18 -5.74 9.45
C ASP A 53 51.25 -5.89 8.20
N ASP A 54 51.28 -4.86 7.35
CA ASP A 54 51.50 -4.88 5.88
C ASP A 54 50.73 -5.84 4.95
N ARG A 55 49.58 -6.39 5.34
CA ARG A 55 48.76 -7.26 4.44
C ARG A 55 47.36 -6.77 4.10
N ASN A 56 47.04 -5.50 4.33
CA ASN A 56 45.70 -4.96 4.00
C ASN A 56 45.69 -3.78 3.02
N GLU A 57 46.84 -3.28 2.57
CA GLU A 57 46.89 -2.08 1.71
C GLU A 57 46.81 -2.35 0.20
N GLU A 58 46.80 -3.62 -0.24
CA GLU A 58 46.68 -3.96 -1.67
C GLU A 58 45.22 -4.22 -2.09
N HIS A 59 44.33 -4.60 -1.15
CA HIS A 59 42.90 -4.80 -1.44
C HIS A 59 42.10 -3.49 -1.52
N GLU A 60 42.54 -2.41 -0.88
CA GLU A 60 41.85 -1.11 -0.91
C GLU A 60 42.22 -0.24 -2.13
N ARG A 61 43.33 -0.58 -2.83
CA ARG A 61 43.75 0.12 -4.05
C ARG A 61 43.01 -0.36 -5.30
N ASP A 62 42.46 -1.56 -5.29
CA ASP A 62 41.63 -2.12 -6.38
C ASP A 62 40.14 -1.82 -6.23
N ALA A 63 39.64 -1.58 -5.01
CA ALA A 63 38.26 -1.15 -4.79
C ALA A 63 38.03 0.34 -5.12
N THR A 64 39.08 1.17 -5.13
CA THR A 64 38.98 2.62 -5.39
C THR A 64 39.27 2.99 -6.85
N ARG A 65 39.66 2.03 -7.70
CA ARG A 65 39.92 2.25 -9.13
C ARG A 65 38.74 1.98 -10.06
N ASN A 66 37.61 1.48 -9.54
CA ASN A 66 36.46 1.09 -10.38
C ASN A 66 35.15 1.82 -10.04
N VAL A 67 35.19 2.89 -9.24
CA VAL A 67 34.00 3.71 -8.89
C VAL A 67 34.04 5.11 -9.52
N SER A 68 35.06 5.40 -10.35
CA SER A 68 35.26 6.70 -10.99
C SER A 68 35.13 6.69 -12.52
N ARG A 69 34.32 5.77 -13.09
CA ARG A 69 34.06 5.76 -14.55
C ARG A 69 32.62 5.59 -15.02
N VAL A 70 31.62 5.65 -14.13
CA VAL A 70 30.21 5.69 -14.55
C VAL A 70 29.54 6.94 -13.97
N ASN A 71 30.05 8.10 -14.37
CA ASN A 71 29.23 9.30 -14.42
C ASN A 71 29.80 10.25 -15.47
N MET A 72 29.35 10.05 -16.71
CA MET A 72 29.33 11.10 -17.73
C MET A 72 28.24 10.73 -18.72
N THR A 73 27.10 11.40 -18.57
CA THR A 73 26.30 11.98 -19.65
C THR A 73 26.69 11.52 -21.06
N ASP A 74 25.95 10.58 -21.63
CA ASP A 74 25.72 10.46 -23.07
C ASP A 74 24.49 9.56 -23.27
N ASP A 75 23.35 9.98 -22.73
CA ASP A 75 22.09 9.49 -23.27
C ASP A 75 21.81 10.31 -24.55
N PRO A 76 21.92 9.73 -25.76
CA PRO A 76 21.77 10.46 -27.02
C PRO A 76 20.40 11.13 -27.17
N PHE A 77 19.41 10.75 -26.33
CA PHE A 77 18.11 11.39 -26.26
C PHE A 77 18.09 12.71 -25.45
N SER A 78 18.98 12.87 -24.46
CA SER A 78 19.02 14.06 -23.58
C SER A 78 19.55 15.32 -24.28
N ALA A 79 20.55 15.17 -25.15
CA ALA A 79 21.13 16.29 -25.92
C ALA A 79 20.13 16.88 -26.95
N THR A 80 19.24 16.04 -27.50
CA THR A 80 18.24 16.46 -28.48
C THR A 80 17.12 17.29 -27.82
N ALA A 81 16.69 16.94 -26.61
CA ALA A 81 15.63 17.64 -25.89
C ALA A 81 16.06 19.04 -25.39
N SER A 82 17.33 19.21 -25.02
CA SER A 82 17.91 20.52 -24.65
C SER A 82 18.02 21.49 -25.85
N ALA A 83 18.10 20.97 -27.07
CA ALA A 83 18.15 21.79 -28.30
C ALA A 83 16.76 22.24 -28.80
N MET A 84 15.68 21.58 -28.36
CA MET A 84 14.32 21.95 -28.74
C MET A 84 13.86 23.25 -28.06
N GLU A 85 12.94 23.97 -28.69
CA GLU A 85 12.26 25.10 -28.03
C GLU A 85 11.12 24.59 -27.11
N PRO A 86 10.73 25.32 -26.05
CA PRO A 86 9.65 24.90 -25.12
C PRO A 86 8.33 24.57 -25.82
N ARG A 87 8.02 25.27 -26.92
CA ARG A 87 6.83 25.03 -27.76
C ARG A 87 6.86 23.64 -28.43
N GLU A 88 8.05 23.21 -28.85
CA GLU A 88 8.26 21.93 -29.54
C GLU A 88 8.17 20.79 -28.54
N ARG A 89 8.75 20.96 -27.34
CA ARG A 89 8.59 20.01 -26.24
C ARG A 89 7.14 19.86 -25.77
N LEU A 90 6.39 20.97 -25.67
CA LEU A 90 4.96 20.93 -25.36
C LEU A 90 4.17 20.12 -26.40
N ARG A 91 4.43 20.41 -27.68
CA ARG A 91 3.77 19.71 -28.80
C ARG A 91 4.10 18.22 -28.80
N LEU A 92 5.37 17.87 -28.61
CA LEU A 92 5.86 16.49 -28.52
C LEU A 92 5.13 15.71 -27.42
N ARG A 93 5.14 16.22 -26.18
CA ARG A 93 4.48 15.53 -25.04
C ARG A 93 2.97 15.40 -25.23
N ARG A 94 2.32 16.40 -25.84
CA ARG A 94 0.89 16.32 -26.13
C ARG A 94 0.61 15.22 -27.16
N THR A 95 1.40 15.14 -28.22
CA THR A 95 1.22 14.12 -29.26
C THR A 95 1.53 12.71 -28.77
N ASP A 96 2.57 12.55 -27.94
CA ASP A 96 2.93 11.27 -27.35
C ASP A 96 1.86 10.77 -26.37
N ALA A 97 1.22 11.70 -25.65
CA ALA A 97 0.06 11.41 -24.80
C ALA A 97 -1.24 11.17 -25.60
N GLY A 98 -1.22 11.28 -26.93
CA GLY A 98 -2.39 11.09 -27.80
C GLY A 98 -3.49 12.14 -27.62
N LEU A 99 -3.18 13.31 -27.04
CA LEU A 99 -4.19 14.32 -26.70
C LEU A 99 -4.39 15.34 -27.82
N SER A 100 -5.65 15.66 -28.11
CA SER A 100 -6.00 16.87 -28.88
C SER A 100 -5.71 18.13 -28.05
N ILE A 101 -5.68 19.29 -28.71
CA ILE A 101 -5.51 20.58 -28.01
C ILE A 101 -6.67 20.82 -27.04
N GLU A 102 -7.88 20.44 -27.43
CA GLU A 102 -9.10 20.57 -26.64
C GLU A 102 -9.08 19.64 -25.42
N GLN A 103 -8.59 18.41 -25.58
CA GLN A 103 -8.41 17.49 -24.47
C GLN A 103 -7.34 17.95 -23.48
N LEU A 104 -6.21 18.48 -23.99
CA LEU A 104 -5.19 19.09 -23.14
C LEU A 104 -5.71 20.34 -22.42
N ALA A 105 -6.54 21.15 -23.08
CA ALA A 105 -7.16 22.35 -22.51
C ALA A 105 -8.03 22.01 -21.30
N VAL A 106 -8.88 21.00 -21.42
CA VAL A 106 -9.68 20.48 -20.31
C VAL A 106 -8.77 19.99 -19.18
N ARG A 107 -7.75 19.18 -19.49
CA ARG A 107 -6.86 18.58 -18.50
C ARG A 107 -5.97 19.60 -17.78
N ALA A 108 -5.53 20.64 -18.46
CA ALA A 108 -4.66 21.68 -17.92
C ALA A 108 -5.44 22.86 -17.28
N GLY A 109 -6.76 22.90 -17.42
CA GLY A 109 -7.59 24.03 -16.98
C GLY A 109 -7.21 25.33 -17.70
N MET A 110 -7.05 25.26 -19.03
CA MET A 110 -6.63 26.38 -19.88
C MET A 110 -7.53 26.51 -21.10
N ALA A 111 -7.59 27.71 -21.69
CA ALA A 111 -8.31 27.89 -22.94
C ALA A 111 -7.56 27.22 -24.12
N PRO A 112 -8.25 26.52 -25.05
CA PRO A 112 -7.61 25.91 -26.23
C PRO A 112 -6.80 26.90 -27.07
N SER A 113 -7.26 28.15 -27.16
CA SER A 113 -6.56 29.24 -27.85
C SER A 113 -5.20 29.55 -27.23
N THR A 114 -5.08 29.45 -25.91
CA THR A 114 -3.81 29.68 -25.19
C THR A 114 -2.79 28.59 -25.50
N ILE A 115 -3.22 27.34 -25.54
CA ILE A 115 -2.36 26.21 -25.91
C ILE A 115 -1.87 26.34 -27.34
N ARG A 116 -2.78 26.67 -28.28
CA ARG A 116 -2.44 26.89 -29.69
C ARG A 116 -1.43 28.03 -29.86
N ALA A 117 -1.59 29.13 -29.12
CA ALA A 117 -0.63 30.24 -29.12
C ALA A 117 0.75 29.82 -28.58
N HIS A 118 0.80 28.94 -27.58
CA HIS A 118 2.05 28.40 -27.06
C HIS A 118 2.73 27.42 -28.01
N GLU A 119 2.01 26.47 -28.61
CA GLU A 119 2.59 25.53 -29.59
C GLU A 119 3.04 26.21 -30.88
N ASN A 120 2.34 27.27 -31.31
CA ASN A 120 2.73 28.07 -32.46
C ASN A 120 3.86 29.07 -32.15
N GLY A 121 4.31 29.16 -30.89
CA GLY A 121 5.34 30.10 -30.47
C GLY A 121 4.92 31.57 -30.49
N GLN A 122 3.63 31.88 -30.60
CA GLN A 122 3.12 33.26 -30.53
C GLN A 122 3.36 33.86 -29.14
N ASN A 123 3.27 33.03 -28.09
CA ASN A 123 3.59 33.40 -26.72
C ASN A 123 4.55 32.37 -26.10
N GLY A 124 5.59 32.84 -25.42
CA GLY A 124 6.47 31.97 -24.64
C GLY A 124 5.73 31.30 -23.46
N ILE A 125 6.14 30.08 -23.12
CA ILE A 125 5.60 29.33 -21.98
C ILE A 125 6.28 29.84 -20.70
N ARG A 126 5.52 30.53 -19.84
CA ARG A 126 6.01 30.96 -18.52
C ARG A 126 5.78 29.87 -17.47
N ARG A 127 6.51 29.94 -16.36
CA ARG A 127 6.47 28.96 -15.27
C ARG A 127 5.04 28.58 -14.80
N PRO A 128 4.08 29.53 -14.63
CA PRO A 128 2.71 29.16 -14.24
C PRO A 128 1.99 28.28 -15.27
N ALA A 129 2.21 28.52 -16.56
CA ALA A 129 1.66 27.69 -17.62
C ALA A 129 2.40 26.34 -17.69
N ALA A 130 3.73 26.33 -17.53
CA ALA A 130 4.53 25.11 -17.50
C ALA A 130 4.10 24.15 -16.39
N VAL A 131 3.78 24.66 -15.18
CA VAL A 131 3.27 23.82 -14.07
C VAL A 131 1.92 23.18 -14.42
N LYS A 132 1.03 23.89 -15.11
CA LYS A 132 -0.25 23.33 -15.57
C LYS A 132 -0.05 22.24 -16.62
N TYR A 133 0.83 22.47 -17.58
CA TYR A 133 1.19 21.46 -18.58
C TYR A 133 1.87 20.23 -17.99
N ALA A 134 2.81 20.44 -17.06
CA ALA A 134 3.50 19.37 -16.33
C ALA A 134 2.52 18.39 -15.67
N ARG A 135 1.52 18.94 -14.95
CA ARG A 135 0.45 18.14 -14.33
C ARG A 135 -0.42 17.41 -15.36
N ALA A 136 -0.73 18.07 -16.47
CA ALA A 136 -1.59 17.51 -17.51
C ALA A 136 -0.89 16.47 -18.39
N LEU A 137 0.43 16.55 -18.56
CA LEU A 137 1.20 15.71 -19.50
C LEU A 137 2.16 14.73 -18.81
N ALA A 138 2.06 14.61 -17.47
CA ALA A 138 2.93 13.78 -16.65
C ALA A 138 4.43 14.02 -16.92
N THR A 139 4.80 15.29 -17.07
CA THR A 139 6.17 15.77 -17.31
C THR A 139 6.58 16.74 -16.21
N THR A 140 7.84 17.18 -16.18
CA THR A 140 8.32 18.21 -15.26
C THR A 140 8.27 19.61 -15.91
N PRO A 141 8.00 20.68 -15.12
CA PRO A 141 8.12 22.05 -15.62
C PRO A 141 9.52 22.37 -16.14
N GLU A 142 10.56 21.80 -15.51
CA GLU A 142 11.96 22.00 -15.82
C GLU A 142 12.31 21.43 -17.20
N TRP A 143 11.90 20.20 -17.49
CA TRP A 143 12.07 19.61 -18.82
C TRP A 143 11.28 20.38 -19.87
N LEU A 144 10.02 20.74 -19.58
CA LEU A 144 9.20 21.49 -20.53
C LEU A 144 9.84 22.85 -20.90
N MET A 145 10.35 23.58 -19.90
CA MET A 145 10.87 24.93 -20.08
C MET A 145 12.32 24.96 -20.58
N PHE A 146 13.16 24.03 -20.16
CA PHE A 146 14.61 24.11 -20.39
C PHE A 146 15.18 22.88 -21.08
N GLY A 147 14.40 21.81 -21.27
CA GLY A 147 14.90 20.54 -21.79
C GLY A 147 15.88 19.87 -20.83
N ALA A 148 15.87 20.28 -19.56
CA ALA A 148 16.79 19.86 -18.52
C ALA A 148 16.04 19.17 -17.40
N GLY A 149 16.69 18.19 -16.78
CA GLY A 149 16.09 17.35 -15.74
C GLY A 149 15.17 16.27 -16.32
N PRO A 150 14.53 15.50 -15.43
CA PRO A 150 13.74 14.32 -15.80
C PRO A 150 12.54 14.69 -16.67
N GLU A 151 12.39 13.98 -17.80
CA GLU A 151 11.30 14.22 -18.75
C GLU A 151 9.94 13.83 -18.18
N ALA A 152 9.88 12.68 -17.51
CA ALA A 152 8.69 12.22 -16.82
C ALA A 152 8.70 12.63 -15.34
N ALA A 153 7.54 12.98 -14.80
CA ALA A 153 7.41 13.28 -13.36
C ALA A 153 7.82 12.08 -12.48
N ASP A 154 7.66 10.85 -12.98
CA ASP A 154 8.04 9.63 -12.26
C ASP A 154 9.56 9.43 -12.24
N GLN A 155 10.30 9.91 -13.26
CA GLN A 155 11.77 9.97 -13.23
C GLN A 155 12.26 10.98 -12.18
N ALA A 156 11.55 12.10 -12.01
CA ALA A 156 11.85 13.08 -10.95
C ALA A 156 11.62 12.51 -9.54
N ALA A 157 10.64 11.63 -9.39
CA ALA A 157 10.39 10.91 -8.14
C ALA A 157 11.43 9.80 -7.88
N ASN A 158 12.07 9.27 -8.92
CA ASN A 158 13.11 8.25 -8.82
C ASN A 158 14.50 8.83 -8.48
N ASP A 159 14.75 10.12 -8.76
CA ASP A 159 16.01 10.80 -8.38
C ASP A 159 16.02 11.25 -6.91
N ALA A 160 14.86 11.30 -6.25
CA ALA A 160 14.77 11.36 -4.79
C ALA A 160 14.74 9.92 -4.24
N ALA A 161 15.50 9.64 -3.18
CA ALA A 161 15.48 8.33 -2.55
C ALA A 161 14.03 7.87 -2.29
N PRO A 162 13.65 6.64 -2.65
CA PRO A 162 12.26 6.21 -2.55
C PRO A 162 11.75 6.23 -1.12
N VAL A 163 10.84 7.16 -0.82
CA VAL A 163 10.22 7.25 0.51
C VAL A 163 8.95 6.39 0.51
N ALA A 164 8.96 5.33 1.32
CA ALA A 164 7.72 4.58 1.61
C ALA A 164 6.70 5.51 2.27
N ARG A 165 5.46 5.51 1.77
CA ARG A 165 4.36 6.26 2.39
C ARG A 165 3.69 5.40 3.46
N MET A 166 3.15 6.04 4.49
CA MET A 166 2.32 5.36 5.48
C MET A 166 0.89 5.26 4.94
N VAL A 167 0.35 4.06 4.82
CA VAL A 167 -1.04 3.81 4.38
C VAL A 167 -1.88 3.27 5.55
N PRO A 168 -3.16 3.65 5.63
CA PRO A 168 -4.01 3.27 6.76
C PRO A 168 -4.44 1.80 6.67
N ILE A 169 -4.55 1.15 7.83
CA ILE A 169 -5.21 -0.16 7.99
C ILE A 169 -6.69 0.12 8.28
N LEU A 170 -7.57 -0.22 7.33
CA LEU A 170 -9.01 0.09 7.39
C LEU A 170 -9.85 -1.12 7.83
N GLY A 171 -9.30 -1.94 8.72
CA GLY A 171 -9.97 -3.09 9.30
C GLY A 171 -9.45 -4.43 8.80
N GLN A 172 -10.34 -5.43 8.88
CA GLN A 172 -10.03 -6.84 8.66
C GLN A 172 -10.78 -7.37 7.44
N ILE A 173 -10.29 -8.44 6.82
CA ILE A 173 -10.97 -9.14 5.74
C ILE A 173 -11.00 -10.63 6.07
N GLN A 174 -12.21 -11.20 6.15
CA GLN A 174 -12.39 -12.59 6.52
C GLN A 174 -13.10 -13.36 5.41
N ALA A 175 -12.73 -14.62 5.21
CA ALA A 175 -13.59 -15.52 4.45
C ALA A 175 -14.91 -15.79 5.20
N GLY A 176 -16.05 -15.51 4.57
CA GLY A 176 -17.34 -15.96 5.09
C GLY A 176 -17.95 -15.08 6.20
N ALA A 177 -17.32 -13.97 6.60
CA ALA A 177 -17.85 -13.10 7.64
C ALA A 177 -18.10 -11.67 7.17
N TYR A 178 -19.03 -11.04 7.88
CA TYR A 178 -19.60 -9.76 7.58
C TYR A 178 -18.64 -8.63 7.93
N LEU A 179 -18.45 -7.70 7.01
CA LEU A 179 -17.72 -6.47 7.28
C LEU A 179 -18.62 -5.29 6.92
N VAL A 180 -19.03 -4.55 7.94
CA VAL A 180 -19.60 -3.21 7.77
C VAL A 180 -18.42 -2.25 7.83
N ILE A 181 -17.96 -1.78 6.68
CA ILE A 181 -17.02 -0.65 6.63
C ILE A 181 -17.88 0.60 6.83
N PRO A 182 -17.68 1.38 7.91
CA PRO A 182 -18.35 2.66 8.07
C PRO A 182 -17.97 3.59 6.89
N ASP A 183 -18.82 4.57 6.57
CA ASP A 183 -18.54 5.52 5.49
C ASP A 183 -17.21 6.29 5.70
N GLU A 184 -16.81 6.48 6.96
CA GLU A 184 -15.51 7.03 7.37
C GLU A 184 -14.85 6.08 8.38
N PRO A 185 -14.03 5.12 7.94
CA PRO A 185 -13.37 4.20 8.86
C PRO A 185 -12.22 4.89 9.58
N GLU A 186 -12.27 4.88 10.92
CA GLU A 186 -11.11 5.21 11.77
C GLU A 186 -10.00 4.15 11.55
N PRO A 187 -8.77 4.54 11.18
CA PRO A 187 -7.72 3.58 10.90
C PRO A 187 -7.26 2.87 12.19
N GLU A 188 -7.13 1.54 12.13
CA GLU A 188 -6.58 0.74 13.23
C GLU A 188 -5.07 0.97 13.42
N GLY A 189 -4.41 1.54 12.41
CA GLY A 189 -2.98 1.81 12.39
C GLY A 189 -2.51 2.17 10.99
N PHE A 190 -1.18 2.28 10.83
CA PHE A 190 -0.56 2.60 9.56
C PHE A 190 0.62 1.67 9.29
N VAL A 191 0.81 1.31 8.02
CA VAL A 191 1.93 0.48 7.55
C VAL A 191 2.68 1.18 6.41
N PRO A 192 4.01 1.02 6.33
CA PRO A 192 4.76 1.56 5.20
C PRO A 192 4.37 0.82 3.91
N PHE A 193 4.27 1.54 2.81
CA PHE A 193 4.03 1.01 1.47
C PHE A 193 4.93 1.72 0.48
N TYR A 194 5.59 0.94 -0.37
CA TYR A 194 6.35 1.45 -1.50
C TYR A 194 6.16 0.54 -2.71
N ASP A 195 5.50 1.08 -3.73
CA ASP A 195 5.51 0.54 -5.09
C ASP A 195 5.28 1.71 -6.04
N PRO A 196 6.28 2.08 -6.88
CA PRO A 196 6.16 3.19 -7.81
C PRO A 196 4.96 3.08 -8.76
N ARG A 197 4.52 1.85 -9.08
CA ARG A 197 3.37 1.59 -9.96
C ARG A 197 2.07 2.13 -9.39
N TYR A 198 2.00 2.29 -8.06
CA TYR A 198 0.79 2.72 -7.32
C TYR A 198 1.00 4.01 -6.53
N ASN A 199 1.98 4.83 -6.89
CA ASN A 199 2.31 6.07 -6.17
C ASN A 199 1.14 7.09 -6.15
N ARG A 200 0.29 7.06 -7.17
CA ARG A 200 -0.89 7.95 -7.31
C ARG A 200 -2.21 7.28 -6.95
N ALA A 201 -2.18 5.99 -6.62
CA ALA A 201 -3.38 5.22 -6.33
C ALA A 201 -3.82 5.41 -4.87
N ASN A 202 -5.11 5.24 -4.60
CA ASN A 202 -5.64 5.22 -3.25
C ASN A 202 -5.35 3.86 -2.59
N VAL A 203 -4.12 3.67 -2.10
CA VAL A 203 -3.71 2.43 -1.42
C VAL A 203 -4.13 2.49 0.04
N TYR A 204 -4.77 1.42 0.51
CA TYR A 204 -5.03 1.16 1.92
C TYR A 204 -4.72 -0.31 2.25
N ALA A 205 -4.71 -0.64 3.53
CA ALA A 205 -4.37 -1.97 4.01
C ALA A 205 -5.55 -2.64 4.73
N LEU A 206 -5.61 -3.97 4.66
CA LEU A 206 -6.57 -4.80 5.38
C LEU A 206 -5.83 -5.96 6.06
N ARG A 207 -6.24 -6.34 7.27
CA ARG A 207 -5.71 -7.53 7.94
C ARG A 207 -6.48 -8.77 7.53
N VAL A 208 -5.79 -9.78 7.05
CA VAL A 208 -6.37 -11.07 6.68
C VAL A 208 -6.75 -11.84 7.92
N VAL A 209 -7.98 -12.36 7.93
CA VAL A 209 -8.53 -13.24 8.96
C VAL A 209 -9.03 -14.53 8.31
N GLY A 210 -8.64 -15.66 8.88
CA GLY A 210 -9.00 -16.99 8.41
C GLY A 210 -8.08 -17.53 7.31
N ARG A 211 -8.40 -18.73 6.84
CA ARG A 211 -7.45 -19.58 6.09
C ARG A 211 -7.72 -19.67 4.59
N SER A 212 -8.75 -19.00 4.06
CA SER A 212 -9.17 -19.19 2.66
C SER A 212 -8.15 -18.77 1.61
N MET A 213 -7.14 -18.00 2.00
CA MET A 213 -6.04 -17.56 1.15
C MET A 213 -4.67 -17.88 1.77
N ASP A 214 -4.59 -18.83 2.70
CA ASP A 214 -3.39 -19.12 3.50
C ASP A 214 -2.16 -19.56 2.68
N LEU A 215 -2.35 -20.03 1.44
CA LEU A 215 -1.25 -20.32 0.52
C LEU A 215 -0.48 -19.05 0.09
N HIS A 216 -1.10 -17.88 0.18
CA HIS A 216 -0.49 -16.59 -0.20
C HIS A 216 -0.44 -15.61 0.96
N TYR A 217 -1.49 -15.60 1.78
CA TYR A 217 -1.70 -14.65 2.86
C TYR A 217 -2.11 -15.43 4.12
N PRO A 218 -1.15 -15.80 4.99
CA PRO A 218 -1.48 -16.47 6.23
C PRO A 218 -2.40 -15.61 7.11
N ASP A 219 -3.10 -16.24 8.04
CA ASP A 219 -3.90 -15.53 9.05
C ASP A 219 -3.06 -14.48 9.78
N GLY A 220 -3.60 -13.27 9.93
CA GLY A 220 -2.90 -12.12 10.51
C GLY A 220 -2.00 -11.35 9.53
N ALA A 221 -1.81 -11.80 8.29
CA ALA A 221 -1.12 -11.03 7.26
C ALA A 221 -1.84 -9.69 6.99
N THR A 222 -1.10 -8.68 6.54
CA THR A 222 -1.65 -7.42 6.05
C THR A 222 -1.55 -7.39 4.53
N VAL A 223 -2.65 -7.12 3.83
CA VAL A 223 -2.65 -6.94 2.37
C VAL A 223 -2.82 -5.48 2.02
N TYR A 224 -2.06 -5.00 1.03
CA TYR A 224 -2.23 -3.67 0.45
C TYR A 224 -3.17 -3.78 -0.73
N VAL A 225 -4.18 -2.93 -0.77
CA VAL A 225 -5.22 -2.97 -1.78
C VAL A 225 -5.40 -1.61 -2.45
N VAL A 226 -5.76 -1.65 -3.72
CA VAL A 226 -6.11 -0.49 -4.54
C VAL A 226 -7.54 -0.67 -5.05
N PRO A 227 -8.40 0.36 -5.02
CA PRO A 227 -9.74 0.28 -5.58
C PRO A 227 -9.73 -0.31 -6.98
N ALA A 228 -10.64 -1.23 -7.26
CA ALA A 228 -10.62 -1.99 -8.51
C ALA A 228 -10.76 -1.08 -9.75
N VAL A 229 -11.47 0.04 -9.60
CA VAL A 229 -11.61 1.09 -10.62
C VAL A 229 -10.29 1.77 -10.99
N GLU A 230 -9.31 1.80 -10.08
CA GLU A 230 -7.97 2.36 -10.31
C GLU A 230 -6.98 1.30 -10.79
N ALA A 231 -7.02 0.09 -10.24
CA ALA A 231 -6.08 -0.99 -10.57
C ALA A 231 -6.38 -1.70 -11.91
N GLY A 232 -7.65 -1.68 -12.32
CA GLY A 232 -8.18 -2.62 -13.30
C GLY A 232 -8.22 -4.05 -12.73
N ILE A 233 -8.92 -4.95 -13.41
CA ILE A 233 -9.12 -6.34 -12.96
C ILE A 233 -8.66 -7.30 -14.06
N ARG A 234 -7.88 -8.31 -13.69
CA ARG A 234 -7.34 -9.35 -14.58
C ARG A 234 -7.51 -10.73 -13.96
N GLU A 235 -7.46 -11.76 -14.81
CA GLU A 235 -7.32 -13.13 -14.33
C GLU A 235 -6.02 -13.28 -13.53
N GLY A 236 -6.09 -14.03 -12.42
CA GLY A 236 -4.99 -14.22 -11.48
C GLY A 236 -4.91 -13.13 -10.41
N ASP A 237 -5.65 -12.02 -10.53
CA ASP A 237 -5.65 -10.99 -9.50
C ASP A 237 -6.28 -11.53 -8.21
N HIS A 238 -5.64 -11.22 -7.08
CA HIS A 238 -6.22 -11.41 -5.75
C HIS A 238 -7.08 -10.20 -5.42
N VAL A 239 -8.35 -10.41 -5.10
CA VAL A 239 -9.32 -9.34 -4.98
C VAL A 239 -10.12 -9.41 -3.69
N VAL A 240 -10.48 -8.22 -3.23
CA VAL A 240 -11.51 -8.02 -2.21
C VAL A 240 -12.84 -7.93 -2.92
N ALA A 241 -13.74 -8.85 -2.61
CA ALA A 241 -15.08 -8.89 -3.15
C ALA A 241 -16.11 -8.74 -2.03
N ARG A 242 -17.21 -8.04 -2.30
CA ARG A 242 -18.30 -7.81 -1.37
C ARG A 242 -19.61 -8.32 -1.97
N ARG A 243 -20.43 -9.00 -1.18
CA ARG A 243 -21.78 -9.40 -1.58
C ARG A 243 -22.77 -9.22 -0.44
N GLU A 244 -24.02 -8.95 -0.77
CA GLU A 244 -25.09 -8.92 0.21
C GLU A 244 -25.69 -10.33 0.34
N ARG A 245 -25.85 -10.81 1.58
CA ARG A 245 -26.56 -12.05 1.88
C ARG A 245 -27.43 -11.84 3.11
N SER A 246 -28.74 -12.05 2.96
CA SER A 246 -29.72 -11.93 4.05
C SER A 246 -29.68 -10.56 4.77
N GLY A 247 -29.51 -9.47 4.01
CA GLY A 247 -29.46 -8.10 4.55
C GLY A 247 -28.14 -7.70 5.19
N LEU A 248 -27.10 -8.53 5.06
CA LEU A 248 -25.78 -8.29 5.62
C LEU A 248 -24.70 -8.36 4.52
N TRP A 249 -23.70 -7.49 4.61
CA TRP A 249 -22.59 -7.43 3.65
C TRP A 249 -21.44 -8.33 4.08
N GLU A 250 -21.12 -9.32 3.26
CA GLU A 250 -19.97 -10.21 3.41
C GLU A 250 -18.82 -9.69 2.52
N THR A 251 -17.63 -9.49 3.09
CA THR A 251 -16.43 -9.12 2.34
C THR A 251 -15.45 -10.26 2.39
N THR A 252 -14.85 -10.65 1.26
CA THR A 252 -14.02 -11.85 1.14
C THR A 252 -12.78 -11.59 0.28
N LEU A 253 -11.69 -12.31 0.56
CA LEU A 253 -10.47 -12.30 -0.24
C LEU A 253 -10.38 -13.58 -1.09
N LYS A 254 -10.25 -13.44 -2.41
CA LYS A 254 -10.25 -14.55 -3.37
C LYS A 254 -9.35 -14.24 -4.56
N GLU A 255 -8.98 -15.26 -5.33
CA GLU A 255 -8.36 -15.10 -6.65
C GLU A 255 -9.42 -15.12 -7.74
N ILE A 256 -9.26 -14.25 -8.75
CA ILE A 256 -10.04 -14.29 -9.97
C ILE A 256 -9.47 -15.37 -10.89
N VAL A 257 -10.32 -16.31 -11.28
CA VAL A 257 -9.99 -17.35 -12.25
C VAL A 257 -11.01 -17.38 -13.37
N LEU A 258 -10.61 -17.77 -14.59
CA LEU A 258 -11.56 -18.11 -15.64
C LEU A 258 -11.85 -19.61 -15.63
N ILE A 259 -13.14 -19.96 -15.59
CA ILE A 259 -13.63 -21.34 -15.72
C ILE A 259 -14.64 -21.34 -16.86
N ASP A 260 -14.36 -22.11 -17.90
CA ASP A 260 -15.19 -22.18 -19.11
C ASP A 260 -15.47 -20.80 -19.74
N GLY A 261 -14.47 -19.91 -19.69
CA GLY A 261 -14.56 -18.53 -20.20
C GLY A 261 -15.35 -17.56 -19.31
N LYS A 262 -15.84 -18.00 -18.15
CA LYS A 262 -16.55 -17.16 -17.17
C LYS A 262 -15.66 -16.88 -15.96
N MET A 263 -15.74 -15.65 -15.44
CA MET A 263 -15.06 -15.31 -14.19
C MET A 263 -15.65 -16.08 -13.01
N ALA A 264 -14.77 -16.52 -12.12
CA ALA A 264 -15.09 -17.15 -10.85
C ALA A 264 -14.12 -16.64 -9.77
N LEU A 265 -14.56 -16.67 -8.51
CA LEU A 265 -13.73 -16.32 -7.35
C LEU A 265 -13.33 -17.60 -6.61
N ARG A 266 -12.03 -17.88 -6.60
CA ARG A 266 -11.47 -19.11 -6.03
C ARG A 266 -10.67 -18.81 -4.76
N PRO A 267 -10.88 -19.56 -3.66
CA PRO A 267 -9.96 -19.54 -2.53
C PRO A 267 -8.64 -20.20 -2.91
N ARG A 268 -7.55 -19.73 -2.31
CA ARG A 268 -6.23 -20.37 -2.40
C ARG A 268 -5.82 -20.85 -1.03
N SER A 269 -6.42 -21.97 -0.62
CA SER A 269 -6.25 -22.53 0.70
C SER A 269 -5.63 -23.92 0.70
N SER A 270 -4.80 -24.20 1.71
CA SER A 270 -4.37 -25.55 2.06
C SER A 270 -5.45 -26.33 2.83
N ASP A 271 -6.44 -25.64 3.40
CA ASP A 271 -7.52 -26.23 4.18
C ASP A 271 -8.60 -26.82 3.24
N PRO A 272 -8.91 -28.13 3.34
CA PRO A 272 -9.97 -28.76 2.54
C PRO A 272 -11.36 -28.12 2.73
N ALA A 273 -11.61 -27.45 3.86
CA ALA A 273 -12.87 -26.74 4.11
C ALA A 273 -12.99 -25.44 3.30
N HIS A 274 -11.92 -24.98 2.65
CA HIS A 274 -11.88 -23.73 1.90
C HIS A 274 -11.51 -23.95 0.42
N GLN A 275 -12.29 -24.80 -0.26
CA GLN A 275 -12.08 -25.13 -1.69
C GLN A 275 -13.21 -24.65 -2.61
N ASP A 276 -14.32 -24.19 -2.03
CA ASP A 276 -15.51 -23.80 -2.78
C ASP A 276 -15.25 -22.58 -3.66
N VAL A 277 -15.44 -22.76 -4.97
CA VAL A 277 -15.32 -21.71 -5.98
C VAL A 277 -16.67 -21.05 -6.20
N LEU A 278 -16.72 -19.73 -6.08
CA LEU A 278 -17.92 -18.94 -6.32
C LEU A 278 -18.01 -18.56 -7.81
N ARG A 279 -19.06 -19.01 -8.49
CA ARG A 279 -19.29 -18.76 -9.93
C ARG A 279 -20.44 -17.79 -10.16
N ILE A 280 -20.41 -17.12 -11.32
CA ILE A 280 -21.49 -16.19 -11.75
C ILE A 280 -22.86 -16.89 -11.84
N ASP A 281 -22.88 -18.18 -12.17
CA ASP A 281 -24.12 -18.91 -12.47
C ASP A 281 -24.77 -19.56 -11.22
N ASP A 282 -24.25 -19.36 -10.01
CA ASP A 282 -24.70 -20.05 -8.79
C ASP A 282 -26.08 -19.54 -8.25
N GLY A 283 -26.89 -18.88 -9.09
CA GLY A 283 -28.25 -18.43 -8.76
C GLY A 283 -28.35 -17.27 -7.79
N GLY A 284 -27.22 -16.71 -7.34
CA GLY A 284 -27.12 -15.52 -6.50
C GLY A 284 -26.59 -14.30 -7.25
N ALA A 285 -26.74 -13.11 -6.67
CA ALA A 285 -26.11 -11.91 -7.20
C ALA A 285 -24.57 -12.08 -7.18
N TRP A 286 -23.93 -11.74 -8.30
CA TRP A 286 -22.47 -11.76 -8.41
C TRP A 286 -21.84 -10.77 -7.41
N PRO A 287 -20.76 -11.12 -6.69
CA PRO A 287 -20.09 -10.19 -5.80
C PRO A 287 -19.51 -9.00 -6.54
N GLU A 288 -19.61 -7.82 -5.93
CA GLU A 288 -18.92 -6.62 -6.37
C GLU A 288 -17.43 -6.74 -6.02
N ILE A 289 -16.55 -6.58 -7.01
CA ILE A 289 -15.11 -6.52 -6.78
C ILE A 289 -14.77 -5.07 -6.41
N ILE A 290 -14.38 -4.84 -5.16
CA ILE A 290 -14.16 -3.48 -4.65
C ILE A 290 -12.68 -3.06 -4.72
N ALA A 291 -11.75 -4.01 -4.59
CA ALA A 291 -10.32 -3.71 -4.61
C ALA A 291 -9.46 -4.90 -5.08
N VAL A 292 -8.26 -4.59 -5.58
CA VAL A 292 -7.24 -5.55 -6.00
C VAL A 292 -6.06 -5.48 -5.03
N VAL A 293 -5.56 -6.64 -4.60
CA VAL A 293 -4.36 -6.75 -3.77
C VAL A 293 -3.14 -6.50 -4.64
N VAL A 294 -2.32 -5.53 -4.24
CA VAL A 294 -1.11 -5.11 -4.96
C VAL A 294 0.18 -5.47 -4.22
N GLY A 295 0.05 -5.96 -2.98
CA GLY A 295 1.15 -6.46 -2.17
C GLY A 295 0.66 -6.99 -0.83
N SER A 296 1.58 -7.54 -0.03
CA SER A 296 1.29 -7.95 1.33
C SER A 296 2.51 -7.77 2.24
N TYR A 297 2.25 -7.76 3.54
CA TYR A 297 3.23 -7.70 4.61
C TYR A 297 2.83 -8.71 5.68
N VAL A 298 3.76 -9.58 6.06
CA VAL A 298 3.61 -10.48 7.21
C VAL A 298 4.60 -10.01 8.27
N PRO A 299 4.13 -9.50 9.43
CA PRO A 299 5.02 -9.12 10.50
C PRO A 299 5.82 -10.34 10.97
N ALA A 300 7.12 -10.18 11.13
CA ALA A 300 7.94 -11.20 11.77
C ALA A 300 7.44 -11.41 13.22
N THR A 301 7.28 -12.65 13.64
CA THR A 301 7.01 -12.95 15.06
C THR A 301 8.20 -12.42 15.88
N PRO A 302 7.97 -11.59 16.91
CA PRO A 302 9.04 -11.14 17.78
C PRO A 302 9.81 -12.35 18.32
N ARG A 303 11.14 -12.37 18.15
CA ARG A 303 11.97 -13.39 18.78
C ARG A 303 11.94 -13.15 20.28
N THR A 304 11.33 -14.06 21.05
CA THR A 304 11.51 -14.09 22.49
C THR A 304 12.99 -14.36 22.76
N ALA A 305 13.67 -13.39 23.38
CA ALA A 305 15.06 -13.57 23.78
C ALA A 305 15.12 -14.64 24.88
N HIS A 306 15.48 -15.87 24.53
CA HIS A 306 15.95 -16.82 25.52
C HIS A 306 17.35 -16.39 25.94
N VAL A 307 17.48 -15.92 27.18
CA VAL A 307 18.78 -15.75 27.82
C VAL A 307 19.42 -17.13 27.85
N LEU A 308 20.46 -17.34 27.05
CA LEU A 308 21.37 -18.46 27.19
C LEU A 308 22.09 -18.25 28.52
N MET A 309 21.52 -18.79 29.61
CA MET A 309 22.23 -18.94 30.87
C MET A 309 23.45 -19.82 30.58
N GLY A 310 24.61 -19.19 30.44
CA GLY A 310 25.88 -19.88 30.32
C GLY A 310 26.04 -20.80 31.52
N GLY A 311 26.10 -22.10 31.26
CA GLY A 311 26.46 -23.08 32.27
C GLY A 311 27.87 -22.77 32.77
N GLY A 312 27.96 -22.25 33.99
CA GLY A 312 29.21 -22.21 34.73
C GLY A 312 29.64 -23.65 35.04
N MET A 313 30.85 -23.98 34.60
CA MET A 313 31.62 -25.13 35.10
C MET A 313 32.12 -24.86 36.52
#